data_AF-A0A1E7MYM5-F1
#
_entry.id   AF-A0A1E7MYM5-F1
#
_cell.length_a   1.000
_cell.length_b   1.000
_cell.length_c   1.000
_cell.angle_alpha   90.00
_cell.angle_beta   90.00
_cell.angle_gamma   90.00
#
_symmetry.space_group_name_H-M   'P 1'
#
loop_
_entity.id
_entity.type
_entity.pdbx_description
1 polymer ?
#
loop_
_entity_poly.entity_id
_entity_poly.type
_entity_poly.pdbx_seq_one_letter_code
_entity_poly.pdbx_strand_id
1 'polypeptide(L)'
;MVKFNILGPLEVLDKGIPCTPSALKVRWTLAVLLMNANRIVDLGLIIEEIWGSSPPRTVVTTAQTYIYQLRKLCRPLGREVILTKAPGYVLLLGEEELDAQEFERLHHEGDRLLAAGHPEAAAQRLRQALDLWRGTALADIPVGAPLAGHVAVLEEMRLRALEHRILADRQLGRHRELIPELRLLTLHQPMNEWYHEQLMLALDAAGRRSEALHVYRVLYRRLDEDLGIAPSRPLQELHNDLLSGTSPTRQEFQALAARAMEQGLRARSA
;
A
#
# COMPACT_ATOMS: atom_id res chain seq x y z
N MET A 1 25.50 -2.29 4.47
CA MET A 1 24.59 -3.44 4.40
C MET A 1 23.90 -3.39 3.05
N VAL A 2 23.71 -4.54 2.40
CA VAL A 2 22.98 -4.57 1.13
C VAL A 2 21.48 -4.52 1.41
N LYS A 3 20.76 -3.65 0.72
CA LYS A 3 19.30 -3.54 0.77
C LYS A 3 18.72 -3.82 -0.61
N PHE A 4 17.58 -4.50 -0.63
CA PHE A 4 16.81 -4.80 -1.81
C PHE A 4 15.49 -4.03 -1.72
N ASN A 5 15.18 -3.27 -2.77
CA ASN A 5 13.96 -2.50 -2.84
C ASN A 5 13.13 -2.95 -4.05
N ILE A 6 11.91 -3.45 -3.81
CA ILE A 6 10.99 -3.97 -4.82
C ILE A 6 9.65 -3.21 -4.86
N LEU A 7 9.39 -2.31 -3.90
CA LEU A 7 8.19 -1.47 -3.85
C LEU A 7 8.31 -0.28 -4.81
N GLY A 8 8.56 -0.57 -6.08
CA GLY A 8 8.97 0.38 -7.12
C GLY A 8 9.85 -0.35 -8.14
N PRO A 9 10.60 0.38 -8.99
CA PRO A 9 11.66 -0.22 -9.79
C PRO A 9 12.65 -1.01 -8.92
N LEU A 10 13.08 -2.19 -9.38
CA LEU A 10 14.00 -3.03 -8.63
C LEU A 10 15.32 -2.29 -8.40
N GLU A 11 15.67 -2.15 -7.12
CA GLU A 11 16.91 -1.49 -6.72
C GLU A 11 17.67 -2.34 -5.70
N VAL A 12 18.99 -2.40 -5.86
CA VAL A 12 19.91 -3.01 -4.91
C VAL A 12 20.91 -1.96 -4.50
N LEU A 13 21.04 -1.73 -3.19
CA LEU A 13 21.94 -0.75 -2.61
C LEU A 13 22.96 -1.47 -1.72
N ASP A 14 24.26 -1.34 -1.97
CA ASP A 14 25.29 -1.76 -1.02
C ASP A 14 25.81 -0.55 -0.25
N LYS A 15 25.51 -0.49 1.07
CA LYS A 15 25.88 0.67 1.91
C LYS A 15 25.39 2.00 1.33
N GLY A 16 24.21 1.99 0.70
CA GLY A 16 23.60 3.16 0.06
C GLY A 16 24.08 3.43 -1.38
N ILE A 17 25.03 2.66 -1.91
CA ILE A 17 25.53 2.81 -3.28
C ILE A 17 24.72 1.88 -4.20
N PRO A 18 24.09 2.39 -5.27
CA PRO A 18 23.38 1.56 -6.23
C PRO A 18 24.29 0.53 -6.89
N CYS A 19 23.90 -0.73 -6.83
CA CYS A 19 24.59 -1.86 -7.44
C CYS A 19 23.63 -2.82 -8.18
N THR A 20 22.41 -2.36 -8.46
CA THR A 20 21.41 -3.12 -9.24
C THR A 20 22.02 -3.69 -10.53
N PRO A 21 21.81 -4.99 -10.85
CA PRO A 21 22.29 -5.56 -12.11
C PRO A 21 21.76 -4.79 -13.33
N SER A 22 22.59 -4.50 -14.33
CA SER A 22 22.13 -3.84 -15.55
C SER A 22 21.37 -4.79 -16.49
N ALA A 23 21.76 -6.06 -16.52
CA ALA A 23 21.15 -7.06 -17.40
C ALA A 23 19.71 -7.40 -16.93
N LEU A 24 18.73 -7.16 -17.81
CA LEU A 24 17.30 -7.35 -17.51
C LEU A 24 16.99 -8.77 -16.99
N LYS A 25 17.50 -9.81 -17.65
CA LYS A 25 17.20 -11.21 -17.27
C LYS A 25 17.80 -11.60 -15.92
N VAL A 26 18.89 -10.96 -15.51
CA VAL A 26 19.51 -11.13 -14.19
C VAL A 26 18.69 -10.43 -13.12
N ARG A 27 18.26 -9.18 -13.37
CA ARG A 27 17.30 -8.46 -12.52
C ARG A 27 15.99 -9.21 -12.35
N TRP A 28 15.45 -9.75 -13.43
CA TRP A 28 14.22 -10.53 -13.43
C TRP A 28 14.37 -11.79 -12.57
N THR A 29 15.49 -12.52 -12.72
CA THR A 29 15.81 -13.67 -11.85
C THR A 29 15.86 -13.25 -10.38
N LEU A 30 16.50 -12.10 -10.09
CA LEU A 30 16.56 -11.57 -8.73
C LEU A 30 15.18 -11.23 -8.19
N ALA A 31 14.31 -10.62 -8.99
CA ALA A 31 12.94 -10.31 -8.59
C ALA A 31 12.15 -11.57 -8.20
N VAL A 32 12.26 -12.66 -8.96
CA VAL A 32 11.63 -13.95 -8.60
C VAL A 32 12.09 -14.44 -7.24
N LEU A 33 13.41 -14.38 -6.99
CA LEU A 33 13.98 -14.79 -5.71
C LEU A 33 13.59 -13.86 -4.56
N LEU A 34 13.49 -12.56 -4.79
CA LEU A 34 13.10 -11.56 -3.78
C LEU A 34 11.63 -11.69 -3.38
N MET A 35 10.74 -11.87 -4.35
CA MET A 35 9.31 -12.09 -4.08
C MET A 35 9.05 -13.40 -3.33
N ASN A 36 10.00 -14.31 -3.36
CA ASN A 36 9.98 -15.59 -2.64
C ASN A 36 11.13 -15.69 -1.61
N ALA A 37 11.57 -14.55 -1.05
CA ALA A 37 12.65 -14.51 -0.09
C ALA A 37 12.39 -15.51 1.06
N ASN A 38 13.45 -16.19 1.49
CA ASN A 38 13.43 -17.22 2.53
C ASN A 38 12.63 -18.49 2.20
N ARG A 39 12.16 -18.67 0.94
CA ARG A 39 11.48 -19.88 0.46
C ARG A 39 12.24 -20.51 -0.72
N ILE A 40 12.00 -21.80 -0.96
CA ILE A 40 12.56 -22.50 -2.12
C ILE A 40 11.80 -22.07 -3.37
N VAL A 41 12.54 -21.57 -4.35
CA VAL A 41 12.06 -21.29 -5.71
C VAL A 41 12.54 -22.39 -6.63
N ASP A 42 11.61 -23.12 -7.23
CA ASP A 42 11.91 -24.15 -8.22
C ASP A 42 12.59 -23.53 -9.45
N LEU A 43 13.61 -24.19 -10.00
CA LEU A 43 14.29 -23.72 -11.21
C LEU A 43 13.32 -23.64 -12.41
N GLY A 44 12.36 -24.56 -12.52
CA GLY A 44 11.29 -24.53 -13.51
C GLY A 44 10.44 -23.27 -13.42
N LEU A 45 10.14 -22.78 -12.21
CA LEU A 45 9.40 -21.53 -12.01
C LEU A 45 10.20 -20.31 -12.46
N ILE A 46 11.51 -20.27 -12.16
CA ILE A 46 12.42 -19.23 -12.67
C ILE A 46 12.43 -19.25 -14.20
N ILE A 47 12.45 -20.45 -14.80
CA ILE A 47 12.46 -20.63 -16.24
C ILE A 47 11.15 -20.14 -16.87
N GLU A 48 10.02 -20.58 -16.31
CA GLU A 48 8.68 -20.21 -16.77
C GLU A 48 8.48 -18.70 -16.70
N GLU A 49 8.86 -18.08 -15.59
CA GLU A 49 8.73 -16.63 -15.43
C GLU A 49 9.53 -15.89 -16.50
N ILE A 50 10.79 -16.28 -16.73
CA ILE A 50 11.71 -15.52 -17.58
C ILE A 50 11.49 -15.80 -19.08
N TRP A 51 11.16 -17.03 -19.46
CA TRP A 51 11.08 -17.44 -20.87
C TRP A 51 9.68 -17.92 -21.31
N GLY A 52 8.74 -18.08 -20.37
CA GLY A 52 7.40 -18.57 -20.65
C GLY A 52 7.43 -19.89 -21.42
N SER A 53 6.62 -19.97 -22.48
CA SER A 53 6.49 -21.15 -23.33
C SER A 53 7.60 -21.31 -24.39
N SER A 54 8.62 -20.44 -24.42
CA SER A 54 9.68 -20.47 -25.44
C SER A 54 11.10 -20.45 -24.86
N PRO A 55 11.46 -21.42 -23.99
CA PRO A 55 12.81 -21.51 -23.45
C PRO A 55 13.84 -21.96 -24.51
N PRO A 56 15.06 -21.40 -24.51
CA PRO A 56 16.15 -21.91 -25.35
C PRO A 56 16.61 -23.30 -24.89
N ARG A 57 17.29 -24.05 -25.76
CA ARG A 57 17.87 -25.36 -25.40
C ARG A 57 18.84 -25.29 -24.20
N THR A 58 19.49 -24.14 -24.02
CA THR A 58 20.46 -23.87 -22.94
C THR A 58 19.84 -23.19 -21.73
N VAL A 59 18.50 -23.24 -21.56
CA VAL A 59 17.80 -22.48 -20.52
C VAL A 59 18.32 -22.78 -19.11
N VAL A 60 18.57 -24.05 -18.78
CA VAL A 60 19.07 -24.47 -17.47
C VAL A 60 20.45 -23.86 -17.17
N THR A 61 21.39 -23.99 -18.11
CA THR A 61 22.75 -23.45 -17.94
C THR A 61 22.77 -21.92 -17.94
N THR A 62 21.85 -21.30 -18.69
CA THR A 62 21.67 -19.85 -18.72
C THR A 62 21.13 -19.33 -17.37
N ALA A 63 20.10 -19.99 -16.81
CA ALA A 63 19.56 -19.66 -15.49
C ALA A 63 20.61 -19.82 -14.38
N GLN A 64 21.40 -20.91 -14.41
CA GLN A 64 22.53 -21.11 -13.49
C GLN A 64 23.58 -20.00 -13.60
N THR A 65 23.82 -19.49 -14.81
CA THR A 65 24.72 -18.34 -15.03
C THR A 65 24.18 -17.07 -14.38
N TYR A 66 22.87 -16.81 -14.46
CA TYR A 66 22.25 -15.69 -13.76
C TYR A 66 22.37 -15.84 -12.24
N ILE A 67 22.12 -17.03 -11.69
CA ILE A 67 22.32 -17.31 -10.26
C ILE A 67 23.77 -17.07 -9.84
N TYR A 68 24.75 -17.49 -10.64
CA TYR A 68 26.16 -17.22 -10.39
C TYR A 68 26.47 -15.71 -10.33
N GLN A 69 25.92 -14.93 -11.25
CA GLN A 69 26.08 -13.46 -11.27
C GLN A 69 25.44 -12.81 -10.04
N LEU A 70 24.24 -13.25 -9.63
CA LEU A 70 23.58 -12.78 -8.42
C LEU A 70 24.36 -13.14 -7.15
N ARG A 71 24.93 -14.34 -7.08
CA ARG A 71 25.84 -14.71 -5.98
C ARG A 71 27.03 -13.77 -5.89
N LYS A 72 27.62 -13.39 -7.03
CA LYS A 72 28.72 -12.42 -7.09
C LYS A 72 28.28 -11.04 -6.59
N LEU A 73 27.08 -10.60 -6.98
CA LEU A 73 26.49 -9.34 -6.52
C LEU A 73 26.31 -9.32 -5.00
N CYS A 74 25.85 -10.42 -4.41
CA CYS A 74 25.57 -10.52 -2.97
C CYS A 74 26.83 -10.73 -2.10
N ARG A 75 28.03 -10.89 -2.67
CA ARG A 75 29.27 -11.09 -1.90
C ARG A 75 29.53 -10.04 -0.81
N PRO A 76 29.24 -8.73 -1.00
CA PRO A 76 29.43 -7.72 0.03
C PRO A 76 28.63 -7.95 1.32
N LEU A 77 27.61 -8.82 1.32
CA LEU A 77 26.88 -9.23 2.53
C LEU A 77 27.74 -10.08 3.48
N GLY A 78 28.92 -10.56 3.05
CA GLY A 78 29.85 -11.32 3.90
C GLY A 78 29.36 -12.72 4.28
N ARG A 79 28.24 -13.17 3.71
CA ARG A 79 27.65 -14.51 3.92
C ARG A 79 27.13 -15.06 2.59
N GLU A 80 26.91 -16.37 2.52
CA GLU A 80 26.24 -16.98 1.38
C GLU A 80 24.73 -16.71 1.46
N VAL A 81 24.20 -15.97 0.48
CA VAL A 81 22.80 -15.49 0.49
C VAL A 81 21.92 -16.31 -0.43
N ILE A 82 22.46 -16.82 -1.55
CA ILE A 82 21.71 -17.64 -2.50
C ILE A 82 22.19 -19.09 -2.41
N LEU A 83 21.41 -19.92 -1.73
CA LEU A 83 21.69 -21.34 -1.55
C LEU A 83 21.08 -22.16 -2.68
N THR A 84 21.80 -23.20 -3.13
CA THR A 84 21.19 -24.24 -3.96
C THR A 84 20.51 -25.24 -3.04
N LYS A 85 19.18 -25.37 -3.13
CA LYS A 85 18.40 -26.38 -2.40
C LYS A 85 17.42 -27.02 -3.38
N ALA A 86 17.61 -28.30 -3.67
CA ALA A 86 16.75 -29.03 -4.61
C ALA A 86 15.26 -28.87 -4.25
N PRO A 87 14.38 -28.60 -5.24
CA PRO A 87 14.64 -28.57 -6.68
C PRO A 87 15.16 -27.24 -7.27
N GLY A 88 15.53 -26.24 -6.47
CA GLY A 88 16.01 -24.95 -6.99
C GLY A 88 16.89 -24.14 -6.04
N TYR A 89 16.46 -22.91 -5.73
CA TYR A 89 17.27 -21.93 -5.01
C TYR A 89 16.51 -21.24 -3.88
N VAL A 90 17.23 -20.80 -2.87
CA VAL A 90 16.70 -19.95 -1.79
C VAL A 90 17.54 -18.70 -1.69
N LEU A 91 16.91 -17.52 -1.71
CA LEU A 91 17.54 -16.27 -1.31
C LEU A 91 17.23 -16.02 0.16
N LEU A 92 18.25 -16.13 1.02
CA LEU A 92 18.16 -15.93 2.46
C LEU A 92 18.36 -14.45 2.81
N LEU A 93 17.30 -13.79 3.27
CA LEU A 93 17.34 -12.42 3.73
C LEU A 93 17.04 -12.34 5.23
N GLY A 94 17.80 -11.49 5.91
CA GLY A 94 17.53 -11.07 7.29
C GLY A 94 16.43 -10.00 7.35
N GLU A 95 16.08 -9.61 8.57
CA GLU A 95 15.15 -8.50 8.79
C GLU A 95 15.70 -7.20 8.17
N GLU A 96 14.81 -6.35 7.66
CA GLU A 96 15.13 -5.03 7.06
C GLU A 96 16.04 -5.05 5.81
N GLU A 97 16.39 -6.22 5.27
CA GLU A 97 17.14 -6.34 4.02
C GLU A 97 16.25 -6.17 2.78
N LEU A 98 14.93 -6.32 2.92
CA LEU A 98 13.91 -6.16 1.87
C LEU A 98 12.86 -5.15 2.29
N ASP A 99 12.63 -4.11 1.47
CA ASP A 99 11.61 -3.08 1.73
C ASP A 99 10.19 -3.65 1.88
N ALA A 100 9.83 -4.68 1.12
CA ALA A 100 8.53 -5.35 1.26
C ALA A 100 8.34 -6.00 2.63
N GLN A 101 9.37 -6.62 3.22
CA GLN A 101 9.28 -7.19 4.57
C GLN A 101 9.10 -6.10 5.63
N GLU A 102 9.81 -4.99 5.47
CA GLU A 102 9.66 -3.84 6.36
C GLU A 102 8.27 -3.18 6.22
N PHE A 103 7.77 -3.07 4.99
CA PHE A 103 6.40 -2.62 4.72
C PHE A 103 5.36 -3.53 5.39
N GLU A 104 5.44 -4.85 5.23
CA GLU A 104 4.54 -5.80 5.86
C GLU A 104 4.56 -5.67 7.39
N ARG A 105 5.76 -5.54 7.97
CA ARG A 105 5.93 -5.35 9.42
C ARG A 105 5.28 -4.06 9.91
N LEU A 106 5.54 -2.93 9.25
CA LEU A 106 4.97 -1.62 9.60
C LEU A 106 3.45 -1.58 9.39
N HIS A 107 2.95 -2.20 8.32
CA HIS A 107 1.52 -2.34 8.05
C HIS A 107 0.83 -3.11 9.18
N HIS A 108 1.35 -4.28 9.55
CA HIS A 108 0.81 -5.06 10.66
C HIS A 108 0.89 -4.33 12.02
N GLU A 109 1.97 -3.59 12.28
CA GLU A 109 2.09 -2.76 13.48
C GLU A 109 1.02 -1.67 13.50
N GLY A 110 0.81 -0.99 12.37
CA GLY A 110 -0.23 0.03 12.18
C GLY A 110 -1.64 -0.52 12.44
N ASP A 111 -1.97 -1.68 11.85
CA ASP A 111 -3.26 -2.33 12.02
C ASP A 111 -3.55 -2.69 13.48
N ARG A 112 -2.54 -3.25 14.17
CA ARG A 112 -2.65 -3.58 15.60
C ARG A 112 -2.87 -2.34 16.45
N LEU A 113 -2.16 -1.24 16.16
CA LEU A 113 -2.32 0.02 16.88
C LEU A 113 -3.70 0.63 16.65
N LEU A 114 -4.22 0.55 15.42
CA LEU A 114 -5.56 1.06 15.09
C LEU A 114 -6.64 0.25 15.82
N ALA A 115 -6.53 -1.08 15.82
CA ALA A 115 -7.43 -1.97 16.56
C ALA A 115 -7.37 -1.75 18.08
N ALA A 116 -6.21 -1.34 18.61
CA ALA A 116 -6.02 -1.01 20.01
C ALA A 116 -6.48 0.41 20.39
N GLY A 117 -7.01 1.21 19.45
CA GLY A 117 -7.46 2.57 19.71
C GLY A 117 -6.33 3.59 19.86
N HIS A 118 -5.19 3.36 19.19
CA HIS A 118 -4.05 4.27 19.16
C HIS A 118 -3.86 4.89 17.76
N PRO A 119 -4.80 5.74 17.28
CA PRO A 119 -4.80 6.21 15.90
C PRO A 119 -3.57 7.07 15.54
N GLU A 120 -3.01 7.83 16.49
CA GLU A 120 -1.80 8.63 16.23
C GLU A 120 -0.59 7.74 15.88
N ALA A 121 -0.33 6.72 16.71
CA ALA A 121 0.75 5.78 16.48
C ALA A 121 0.49 4.93 15.22
N ALA A 122 -0.76 4.51 14.99
CA ALA A 122 -1.15 3.80 13.78
C ALA A 122 -0.87 4.61 12.51
N ALA A 123 -1.30 5.88 12.48
CA ALA A 123 -1.07 6.77 11.35
C ALA A 123 0.42 6.95 11.06
N GLN A 124 1.26 7.09 12.10
CA GLN A 124 2.70 7.20 11.95
C GLN A 124 3.31 5.94 11.31
N ARG A 125 2.95 4.74 11.80
CA ARG A 125 3.47 3.48 11.25
C ARG A 125 3.02 3.22 9.82
N LEU A 126 1.75 3.47 9.52
CA LEU A 126 1.21 3.28 8.18
C LEU A 126 1.80 4.29 7.19
N ARG A 127 2.09 5.53 7.62
CA ARG A 127 2.80 6.51 6.78
C ARG A 127 4.23 6.06 6.49
N GLN A 128 4.96 5.60 7.52
CA GLN A 128 6.29 5.01 7.33
C GLN A 128 6.27 3.82 6.35
N ALA A 129 5.24 2.97 6.42
CA ALA A 129 5.06 1.87 5.48
C ALA A 129 4.85 2.38 4.04
N LEU A 130 3.96 3.35 3.86
CA LEU A 130 3.64 3.92 2.55
C LEU A 130 4.83 4.69 1.94
N ASP A 131 5.68 5.33 2.76
CA ASP A 131 6.87 6.06 2.32
C ASP A 131 7.95 5.15 1.71
N LEU A 132 7.88 3.83 1.95
CA LEU A 132 8.76 2.85 1.28
C LEU A 132 8.43 2.66 -0.20
N TRP A 133 7.21 3.01 -0.61
CA TRP A 133 6.76 2.85 -1.99
C TRP A 133 7.29 3.96 -2.90
N ARG A 134 8.08 3.56 -3.89
CA ARG A 134 8.68 4.42 -4.92
C ARG A 134 7.94 4.37 -6.26
N GLY A 135 6.87 3.58 -6.36
CA GLY A 135 6.09 3.39 -7.59
C GLY A 135 5.25 2.13 -7.53
N THR A 136 4.89 1.58 -8.69
CA THR A 136 4.33 0.23 -8.81
C THR A 136 5.42 -0.79 -8.50
N ALA A 137 5.09 -1.86 -7.77
CA ALA A 137 6.05 -2.90 -7.44
C ALA A 137 6.66 -3.54 -8.69
N LEU A 138 7.99 -3.65 -8.73
CA LEU A 138 8.77 -4.17 -9.86
C LEU A 138 8.48 -3.49 -11.21
N ALA A 139 8.18 -2.18 -11.23
CA ALA A 139 7.77 -1.44 -12.41
C ALA A 139 8.70 -1.53 -13.65
N ASP A 140 9.97 -1.86 -13.47
CA ASP A 140 10.98 -1.97 -14.54
C ASP A 140 11.24 -3.42 -15.00
N ILE A 141 10.45 -4.38 -14.50
CA ILE A 141 10.58 -5.80 -14.80
C ILE A 141 9.28 -6.31 -15.43
N PRO A 142 9.34 -7.03 -16.56
CA PRO A 142 8.17 -7.71 -17.09
C PRO A 142 7.66 -8.72 -16.05
N VAL A 143 6.40 -8.60 -15.66
CA VAL A 143 5.77 -9.48 -14.67
C VAL A 143 5.08 -10.63 -15.41
N GLY A 144 5.67 -11.82 -15.34
CA GLY A 144 5.08 -13.07 -15.82
C GLY A 144 4.03 -13.62 -14.85
N ALA A 145 3.42 -14.77 -15.22
CA ALA A 145 2.36 -15.37 -14.41
C ALA A 145 2.78 -15.73 -12.98
N PRO A 146 3.96 -16.35 -12.73
CA PRO A 146 4.44 -16.59 -11.36
C PRO A 146 4.59 -15.33 -10.50
N LEU A 147 5.07 -14.21 -11.05
CA LEU A 147 5.23 -12.96 -10.29
C LEU A 147 3.91 -12.16 -10.15
N ALA A 148 2.99 -12.27 -11.10
CA ALA A 148 1.78 -11.44 -11.15
C ALA A 148 0.94 -11.52 -9.87
N GLY A 149 0.73 -12.72 -9.34
CA GLY A 149 -0.02 -12.90 -8.10
C GLY A 149 0.65 -12.25 -6.89
N HIS A 150 1.98 -12.34 -6.79
CA HIS A 150 2.72 -11.74 -5.68
C HIS A 150 2.72 -10.21 -5.75
N VAL A 151 2.87 -9.63 -6.95
CA VAL A 151 2.77 -8.18 -7.16
C VAL A 151 1.37 -7.68 -6.82
N ALA A 152 0.32 -8.39 -7.25
CA ALA A 152 -1.06 -8.02 -6.94
C ALA A 152 -1.33 -8.02 -5.43
N VAL A 153 -0.80 -9.01 -4.69
CA VAL A 153 -0.92 -9.04 -3.23
C VAL A 153 -0.24 -7.84 -2.57
N LEU A 154 0.97 -7.47 -3.00
CA LEU A 154 1.65 -6.30 -2.44
C LEU A 154 0.89 -4.99 -2.71
N GLU A 155 0.37 -4.80 -3.93
CA GLU A 155 -0.40 -3.61 -4.28
C GLU A 155 -1.73 -3.56 -3.51
N GLU A 156 -2.40 -4.70 -3.29
CA GLU A 156 -3.59 -4.78 -2.43
C GLU A 156 -3.26 -4.41 -0.98
N MET A 157 -2.14 -4.88 -0.45
CA MET A 157 -1.69 -4.49 0.90
C MET A 157 -1.38 -2.99 0.99
N ARG A 158 -0.81 -2.39 -0.07
CA ARG A 158 -0.59 -0.95 -0.15
C ARG A 158 -1.90 -0.17 -0.04
N LEU A 159 -2.92 -0.60 -0.76
CA LEU A 159 -4.24 0.04 -0.72
C LEU A 159 -4.83 -0.04 0.69
N ARG A 160 -4.78 -1.21 1.35
CA ARG A 160 -5.23 -1.37 2.73
C ARG A 160 -4.47 -0.49 3.72
N ALA A 161 -3.14 -0.40 3.58
CA ALA A 161 -2.33 0.48 4.42
C ALA A 161 -2.75 1.95 4.26
N LEU A 162 -3.06 2.38 3.03
CA LEU A 162 -3.58 3.71 2.75
C LEU A 162 -4.96 3.94 3.38
N GLU A 163 -5.88 3.00 3.22
CA GLU A 163 -7.23 3.08 3.80
C GLU A 163 -7.17 3.18 5.33
N HIS A 164 -6.38 2.33 5.98
CA HIS A 164 -6.20 2.36 7.43
C HIS A 164 -5.54 3.67 7.90
N ARG A 165 -4.61 4.23 7.12
CA ARG A 165 -3.99 5.51 7.46
C ARG A 165 -5.00 6.66 7.36
N ILE A 166 -5.85 6.66 6.33
CA ILE A 166 -6.96 7.61 6.18
C ILE A 166 -7.93 7.50 7.36
N LEU A 167 -8.30 6.28 7.76
CA LEU A 167 -9.15 6.05 8.94
C LEU A 167 -8.51 6.59 10.23
N ALA A 168 -7.22 6.35 10.43
CA ALA A 168 -6.48 6.85 11.58
C ALA A 168 -6.43 8.39 11.59
N ASP A 169 -6.07 9.02 10.47
CA ASP A 169 -6.04 10.48 10.34
C ASP A 169 -7.44 11.10 10.53
N ARG A 170 -8.51 10.41 10.09
CA ARG A 170 -9.89 10.82 10.33
C ARG A 170 -10.25 10.77 11.83
N GLN A 171 -9.88 9.70 12.54
CA GLN A 171 -10.10 9.59 13.99
C GLN A 171 -9.35 10.67 14.79
N LEU A 172 -8.24 11.18 14.25
CA LEU A 172 -7.48 12.29 14.83
C LEU A 172 -8.05 13.67 14.49
N GLY A 173 -9.15 13.74 13.73
CA GLY A 173 -9.77 15.00 13.33
C GLY A 173 -9.03 15.75 12.21
N ARG A 174 -8.08 15.11 11.51
CA ARG A 174 -7.27 15.71 10.43
C ARG A 174 -8.02 15.84 9.10
N HIS A 175 -9.32 16.13 9.17
CA HIS A 175 -10.22 16.13 8.01
C HIS A 175 -9.75 17.09 6.91
N ARG A 176 -9.28 18.30 7.28
CA ARG A 176 -8.84 19.30 6.29
C ARG A 176 -7.59 18.85 5.52
N GLU A 177 -6.69 18.15 6.19
CA GLU A 177 -5.44 17.63 5.60
C GLU A 177 -5.73 16.48 4.62
N LEU A 178 -6.78 15.68 4.88
CA LEU A 178 -7.18 14.57 4.02
C LEU A 178 -7.86 15.00 2.71
N ILE A 179 -8.50 16.17 2.65
CA ILE A 179 -9.31 16.58 1.49
C ILE A 179 -8.53 16.56 0.16
N PRO A 180 -7.32 17.15 0.04
CA PRO A 180 -6.59 17.16 -1.23
C PRO A 180 -6.24 15.75 -1.72
N GLU A 181 -5.80 14.88 -0.81
CA GLU A 181 -5.46 13.50 -1.12
C GLU A 181 -6.69 12.69 -1.52
N LEU A 182 -7.79 12.78 -0.76
CA LEU A 182 -9.04 12.10 -1.07
C LEU A 182 -9.60 12.54 -2.43
N ARG A 183 -9.49 13.83 -2.80
CA ARG A 183 -9.85 14.27 -4.15
C ARG A 183 -9.02 13.57 -5.23
N LEU A 184 -7.71 13.48 -5.05
CA LEU A 184 -6.84 12.78 -5.98
C LEU A 184 -7.21 11.30 -6.09
N LEU A 185 -7.50 10.64 -4.97
CA LEU A 185 -7.94 9.24 -4.93
C LEU A 185 -9.27 9.03 -5.65
N THR A 186 -10.26 9.91 -5.47
CA THR A 186 -11.53 9.83 -6.21
C THR A 186 -11.36 10.07 -7.72
N LEU A 187 -10.32 10.78 -8.16
CA LEU A 187 -10.03 10.92 -9.59
C LEU A 187 -9.40 9.65 -10.17
N HIS A 188 -8.49 9.00 -9.41
CA HIS A 188 -7.84 7.76 -9.83
C HIS A 188 -8.74 6.53 -9.69
N GLN A 189 -9.64 6.52 -8.71
CA GLN A 189 -10.55 5.43 -8.37
C GLN A 189 -12.00 5.94 -8.39
N PRO A 190 -12.51 6.30 -9.58
CA PRO A 190 -13.75 7.04 -9.72
C PRO A 190 -15.03 6.31 -9.31
N MET A 191 -14.99 4.98 -9.25
CA MET A 191 -16.12 4.15 -8.82
C MET A 191 -15.94 3.59 -7.41
N ASN A 192 -14.83 3.91 -6.73
CA ASN A 192 -14.61 3.45 -5.36
C ASN A 192 -15.42 4.32 -4.41
N GLU A 193 -16.56 3.80 -3.98
CA GLU A 193 -17.50 4.50 -3.10
C GLU A 193 -16.89 4.87 -1.74
N TRP A 194 -15.96 4.06 -1.22
CA TRP A 194 -15.33 4.30 0.07
C TRP A 194 -14.50 5.59 0.09
N TYR A 195 -13.71 5.86 -0.96
CA TYR A 195 -12.97 7.14 -1.06
C TYR A 195 -13.91 8.34 -1.17
N HIS A 196 -15.04 8.18 -1.87
CA HIS A 196 -16.05 9.24 -1.98
C HIS A 196 -16.72 9.49 -0.63
N GLU A 197 -17.05 8.44 0.12
CA GLU A 197 -17.56 8.54 1.49
C GLU A 197 -16.58 9.29 2.41
N GLN A 198 -15.30 8.90 2.42
CA GLN A 198 -14.29 9.58 3.23
C GLN A 198 -14.14 11.06 2.83
N LEU A 199 -14.21 11.37 1.53
CA LEU A 199 -14.17 12.76 1.05
C LEU A 199 -15.40 13.56 1.52
N MET A 200 -16.59 12.97 1.44
CA MET A 200 -17.83 13.59 1.92
C MET A 200 -17.77 13.90 3.42
N LEU A 201 -17.32 12.93 4.23
CA LEU A 201 -17.13 13.11 5.67
C LEU A 201 -16.11 14.20 5.97
N ALA A 202 -14.95 14.19 5.30
CA ALA A 202 -13.90 15.19 5.51
C ALA A 202 -14.35 16.61 5.11
N LEU A 203 -15.12 16.75 4.03
CA LEU A 203 -15.68 18.02 3.59
C LEU A 203 -16.72 18.56 4.57
N ASP A 204 -17.65 17.73 5.05
CA ASP A 204 -18.65 18.16 6.03
C ASP A 204 -18.01 18.57 7.36
N ALA A 205 -17.02 17.81 7.85
CA ALA A 205 -16.22 18.15 9.02
C ALA A 205 -15.53 19.51 8.90
N ALA A 206 -15.09 19.86 7.69
CA ALA A 206 -14.47 21.13 7.38
C ALA A 206 -15.48 22.29 7.19
N GLY A 207 -16.78 22.03 7.35
CA GLY A 207 -17.87 23.01 7.13
C GLY A 207 -18.27 23.18 5.66
N ARG A 208 -17.77 22.32 4.77
CA ARG A 208 -17.93 22.40 3.30
C ARG A 208 -19.05 21.47 2.80
N ARG A 209 -20.19 21.50 3.49
CA ARG A 209 -21.33 20.59 3.26
C ARG A 209 -21.86 20.61 1.83
N SER A 210 -21.92 21.79 1.19
CA SER A 210 -22.35 21.92 -0.21
C SER A 210 -21.47 21.12 -1.17
N GLU A 211 -20.17 21.06 -0.91
CA GLU A 211 -19.21 20.28 -1.68
C GLU A 211 -19.33 18.79 -1.38
N ALA A 212 -19.56 18.38 -0.13
CA ALA A 212 -19.84 16.99 0.21
C ALA A 212 -21.08 16.47 -0.56
N LEU A 213 -22.16 17.24 -0.59
CA LEU A 213 -23.37 16.91 -1.37
C LEU A 213 -23.12 16.94 -2.89
N HIS A 214 -22.12 17.68 -3.37
CA HIS A 214 -21.72 17.66 -4.77
C HIS A 214 -20.96 16.37 -5.13
N VAL A 215 -20.05 15.90 -4.26
CA VAL A 215 -19.31 14.63 -4.43
C VAL A 215 -20.28 13.47 -4.63
N TYR A 216 -21.31 13.35 -3.78
CA TYR A 216 -22.34 12.32 -3.92
C TYR A 216 -23.05 12.38 -5.28
N ARG A 217 -23.46 13.57 -5.71
CA ARG A 217 -24.19 13.75 -6.99
C ARG A 217 -23.34 13.37 -8.21
N VAL A 218 -22.03 13.65 -8.16
CA VAL A 218 -21.10 13.27 -9.22
C VAL A 218 -20.93 11.75 -9.27
N LEU A 219 -20.72 11.11 -8.11
CA LEU A 219 -20.59 9.65 -8.03
C LEU A 219 -21.88 8.93 -8.46
N TYR A 220 -23.04 9.38 -7.97
CA TYR A 220 -24.34 8.82 -8.35
C TYR A 220 -24.52 8.80 -9.86
N ARG A 221 -24.31 9.96 -10.51
CA ARG A 221 -24.45 10.07 -11.96
C ARG A 221 -23.53 9.09 -12.67
N ARG A 222 -22.29 8.95 -12.22
CA ARG A 222 -21.33 8.04 -12.83
C ARG A 222 -21.71 6.57 -12.68
N LEU A 223 -22.15 6.15 -11.49
CA LEU A 223 -22.59 4.76 -11.26
C LEU A 223 -23.85 4.43 -12.08
N ASP A 224 -24.78 5.38 -12.19
CA ASP A 224 -25.99 5.23 -12.99
C ASP A 224 -25.66 5.17 -14.50
N GLU A 225 -24.83 6.09 -14.99
CA GLU A 225 -24.44 6.14 -16.42
C GLU A 225 -23.59 4.93 -16.84
N ASP A 226 -22.60 4.53 -16.04
CA ASP A 226 -21.63 3.50 -16.43
C ASP A 226 -22.12 2.07 -16.09
N LEU A 227 -22.91 1.90 -15.02
CA LEU A 227 -23.30 0.59 -14.49
C LEU A 227 -24.82 0.41 -14.32
N GLY A 228 -25.62 1.47 -14.41
CA GLY A 228 -27.07 1.41 -14.17
C GLY A 228 -27.44 1.10 -12.72
N ILE A 229 -26.55 1.41 -11.77
CA ILE A 229 -26.76 1.13 -10.34
C ILE A 229 -26.77 2.42 -9.52
N ALA A 230 -27.57 2.40 -8.45
CA ALA A 230 -27.50 3.43 -7.42
C ALA A 230 -26.28 3.21 -6.51
N PRO A 231 -25.79 4.26 -5.82
CA PRO A 231 -24.78 4.12 -4.79
C PRO A 231 -25.19 3.14 -3.68
N SER A 232 -24.22 2.59 -2.99
CA SER A 232 -24.40 1.70 -1.84
C SER A 232 -25.22 2.35 -0.73
N ARG A 233 -25.89 1.51 0.07
CA ARG A 233 -26.73 1.94 1.18
C ARG A 233 -26.00 2.85 2.20
N PRO A 234 -24.76 2.54 2.65
CA PRO A 234 -24.04 3.43 3.57
C PRO A 234 -23.85 4.84 3.01
N LEU A 235 -23.59 4.97 1.71
CA LEU A 235 -23.39 6.26 1.07
C LEU A 235 -24.70 7.04 0.89
N GLN A 236 -25.80 6.35 0.62
CA GLN A 236 -27.15 6.95 0.61
C GLN A 236 -27.54 7.46 2.01
N GLU A 237 -27.24 6.69 3.07
CA GLU A 237 -27.49 7.08 4.46
C GLU A 237 -26.68 8.33 4.83
N LEU A 238 -25.37 8.36 4.49
CA LEU A 238 -24.54 9.55 4.69
C LEU A 238 -25.08 10.77 3.93
N HIS A 239 -25.56 10.60 2.70
CA HIS A 239 -26.16 11.69 1.94
C HIS A 239 -27.40 12.27 2.65
N ASN A 240 -28.28 11.41 3.16
CA ASN A 240 -29.47 11.82 3.89
C ASN A 240 -29.11 12.54 5.19
N ASP A 241 -28.13 12.04 5.94
CA ASP A 241 -27.61 12.70 7.13
C ASP A 241 -27.03 14.08 6.82
N LEU A 242 -26.35 14.21 5.69
CA LEU A 242 -25.87 15.48 5.15
C LEU A 242 -26.99 16.36 4.59
N LEU A 243 -28.25 15.90 4.46
CA LEU A 243 -29.40 16.74 4.09
C LEU A 243 -30.19 17.19 5.32
N SER A 244 -30.37 16.32 6.30
CA SER A 244 -30.99 16.62 7.59
C SER A 244 -30.07 17.42 8.52
N GLY A 245 -28.75 17.38 8.30
CA GLY A 245 -27.78 17.96 9.22
C GLY A 245 -27.54 17.10 10.46
N THR A 246 -27.76 15.78 10.37
CA THR A 246 -27.52 14.79 11.43
C THR A 246 -26.22 14.01 11.25
N SER A 247 -25.33 14.45 10.37
CA SER A 247 -24.08 13.73 10.06
C SER A 247 -23.25 13.39 11.30
N PRO A 248 -22.59 12.20 11.31
CA PRO A 248 -21.79 11.75 12.45
C PRO A 248 -20.77 12.80 12.90
N THR A 249 -20.11 13.45 11.94
CA THR A 249 -19.08 14.45 12.24
C THR A 249 -19.65 15.73 12.87
N ARG A 250 -20.88 16.09 12.53
CA ARG A 250 -21.56 17.22 13.15
C ARG A 250 -22.03 16.90 14.57
N GLN A 251 -22.46 15.67 14.82
CA GLN A 251 -22.79 15.20 16.17
C GLN A 251 -21.53 15.21 17.07
N GLU A 252 -20.39 14.77 16.55
CA GLU A 252 -19.09 14.84 17.25
C GLU A 252 -18.69 16.28 17.57
N PHE A 253 -18.80 17.19 16.60
CA PHE A 253 -18.51 18.62 16.80
C PHE A 253 -19.46 19.25 17.82
N GLN A 254 -20.76 18.95 17.76
CA GLN A 254 -21.75 19.44 18.71
C GLN A 254 -21.50 18.90 20.13
N ALA A 255 -21.12 17.62 20.27
CA ALA A 255 -20.77 17.03 21.56
C ALA A 255 -19.48 17.65 22.15
N LEU A 256 -18.47 17.91 21.33
CA LEU A 256 -17.25 18.62 21.75
C LEU A 256 -17.55 20.06 22.18
N ALA A 257 -18.37 20.79 21.41
CA ALA A 257 -18.80 22.14 21.75
C ALA A 257 -19.61 22.19 23.05
N ALA A 258 -20.52 21.24 23.27
CA ALA A 258 -21.30 21.11 24.50
C ALA A 258 -20.39 20.86 25.73
N ARG A 259 -19.42 19.95 25.61
CA ARG A 259 -18.43 19.67 26.68
C ARG A 259 -17.57 20.89 27.00
N ALA A 260 -17.13 21.64 26.00
CA ALA A 260 -16.34 22.86 26.21
C ALA A 260 -17.17 23.96 26.90
N MET A 261 -18.46 24.09 26.56
CA MET A 261 -19.38 25.03 27.23
C MET A 261 -19.63 24.65 28.70
N GLU A 262 -19.81 23.36 29.01
CA GLU A 262 -19.97 22.88 30.40
C GLU A 262 -18.71 23.13 31.25
N GLN A 263 -17.52 22.92 30.69
CA GLN A 263 -16.26 23.20 31.38
C GLN A 263 -16.04 24.70 31.60
N GLY A 264 -16.42 25.54 30.63
CA GLY A 264 -16.36 26.99 30.74
C GLY A 264 -17.36 27.59 31.74
N LEU A 265 -18.55 27.00 31.90
CA LEU A 265 -19.51 27.39 32.95
C LEU A 265 -18.98 27.04 34.34
N ARG A 266 -18.42 25.84 34.52
CA ARG A 266 -17.85 25.40 35.82
C ARG A 266 -16.67 26.24 36.27
N ALA A 267 -15.84 26.72 35.34
CA ALA A 267 -14.71 27.60 35.63
C ALA A 267 -15.11 29.05 35.98
N ARG A 268 -16.35 29.46 35.70
CA ARG A 268 -16.89 30.79 36.06
C ARG A 268 -17.71 30.80 37.34
N SER A 269 -18.08 29.61 37.86
CA SER A 269 -18.85 29.44 39.09
C SER A 269 -18.00 29.07 40.32
N ALA A 270 -16.67 29.05 40.16
CA ALA A 270 -15.68 28.80 41.20
C ALA A 270 -14.80 30.04 41.39
#